data_AF-A0A537LII8-F1
#
_entry.id   AF-A0A537LII8-F1
#
_cell.length_a   1.000
_cell.length_b   1.000
_cell.length_c   1.000
_cell.angle_alpha   90.00
_cell.angle_beta   90.00
_cell.angle_gamma   90.00
#
_symmetry.space_group_name_H-M   'P 1'
#
loop_
_entity.id
_entity.type
_entity.pdbx_description
1 polymer ?
#
loop_
_entity_poly.entity_id
_entity_poly.type
_entity_poly.pdbx_seq_one_letter_code
_entity_poly.pdbx_strand_id
1 'polypeptide(L)'
;MTGGTASLNFPTTVDAFQHMLPGCCGSAFVAKINPSYPGALGLLYSTYLGGTYSDSSTGIAVDMGGNAYVVGTTSSSDFPTTPGAFQTSGRGAFILKIGYR
;
A
#
# COMPACT_ATOMS: atom_id res chain seq x y z
N MET A 1 -1.70 -5.54 -7.57
CA MET A 1 -0.35 -5.04 -7.90
C MET A 1 0.14 -4.10 -6.81
N THR A 2 1.45 -3.88 -6.74
CA THR A 2 2.10 -2.99 -5.78
C THR A 2 3.20 -2.20 -6.49
N GLY A 3 3.58 -1.04 -5.97
CA GLY A 3 4.70 -0.24 -6.47
C GLY A 3 5.00 0.98 -5.59
N GLY A 4 5.87 1.87 -6.05
CA GLY A 4 6.12 3.17 -5.42
C GLY A 4 5.56 4.32 -6.25
N THR A 5 5.10 5.39 -5.60
CA THR A 5 4.64 6.61 -6.25
C THR A 5 4.97 7.84 -5.39
N ALA A 6 5.39 8.92 -6.03
CA ALA A 6 5.52 10.26 -5.42
C ALA A 6 4.46 11.23 -5.93
N SER A 7 3.46 10.73 -6.68
CA SER A 7 2.39 11.57 -7.19
C SER A 7 1.46 12.01 -6.06
N LEU A 8 1.05 13.27 -6.07
CA LEU A 8 0.01 13.80 -5.18
C LEU A 8 -1.40 13.47 -5.67
N ASN A 9 -1.54 12.99 -6.91
CA ASN A 9 -2.82 12.67 -7.54
C ASN A 9 -2.88 11.21 -8.05
N PHE A 10 -2.18 10.29 -7.39
CA PHE A 10 -2.30 8.87 -7.71
C PHE A 10 -3.77 8.40 -7.53
N PRO A 11 -4.32 7.58 -8.45
CA PRO A 11 -5.70 7.10 -8.33
C PRO A 11 -5.90 6.28 -7.04
N THR A 12 -6.71 6.77 -6.11
CA THR A 12 -7.16 6.04 -4.92
C THR A 12 -8.67 5.80 -4.99
N THR A 13 -9.14 4.69 -4.41
CA THR A 13 -10.58 4.42 -4.29
C THR A 13 -11.19 5.21 -3.13
N VAL A 14 -12.50 5.44 -3.14
CA VAL A 14 -13.24 6.24 -2.12
C VAL A 14 -13.09 5.67 -0.70
N ASP A 15 -12.72 4.41 -0.57
CA ASP A 15 -12.59 3.66 0.67
C ASP A 15 -11.13 3.29 1.02
N ALA A 16 -10.17 3.99 0.40
CA ALA A 16 -8.75 3.77 0.57
C ALA A 16 -8.30 4.00 2.02
N PHE A 17 -7.32 3.22 2.46
CA PHE A 17 -6.70 3.41 3.78
C PHE A 17 -6.00 4.78 3.89
N GLN A 18 -5.29 5.17 2.84
CA GLN A 18 -4.67 6.49 2.68
C GLN A 18 -5.05 7.05 1.32
N HIS A 19 -5.81 8.15 1.34
CA HIS A 19 -6.30 8.84 0.14
C HIS A 19 -5.31 9.86 -0.44
N MET A 20 -4.39 10.33 0.39
CA MET A 20 -3.38 11.33 0.04
C MET A 20 -2.00 10.75 0.32
N LEU A 21 -1.00 11.25 -0.41
CA LEU A 21 0.39 10.93 -0.13
C LEU A 21 0.72 11.44 1.29
N PRO A 22 1.12 10.57 2.23
CA PRO A 22 1.32 10.93 3.63
C PRO A 22 2.59 11.74 3.90
N GLY A 23 3.48 11.89 2.91
CA GLY A 23 4.79 12.49 3.07
C GLY A 23 5.37 13.11 1.81
N CYS A 24 6.61 13.60 1.91
CA CYS A 24 7.31 14.32 0.84
C CYS A 24 7.90 13.43 -0.25
N CYS A 25 8.15 12.16 0.10
CA CYS A 25 9.31 11.45 -0.43
C CYS A 25 8.95 10.12 -1.11
N GLY A 26 7.67 9.99 -1.48
CA GLY A 26 7.08 8.83 -2.15
C GLY A 26 6.65 7.74 -1.17
N SER A 27 5.54 7.09 -1.49
CA SER A 27 4.99 5.98 -0.72
C SER A 27 4.84 4.75 -1.58
N ALA A 28 4.75 3.58 -0.94
CA ALA A 28 4.25 2.43 -1.63
C ALA A 28 2.77 2.67 -2.00
N PHE A 29 2.27 1.95 -2.99
CA PHE A 29 0.84 1.84 -3.27
C PHE A 29 0.47 0.39 -3.46
N VAL A 30 -0.79 0.09 -3.21
CA VAL A 30 -1.38 -1.21 -3.54
C VAL A 30 -2.68 -0.97 -4.29
N ALA A 31 -2.82 -1.65 -5.44
CA ALA A 31 -4.01 -1.57 -6.27
C ALA A 31 -4.53 -2.96 -6.65
N LYS A 32 -5.84 -3.16 -6.56
CA LYS A 32 -6.56 -4.32 -7.08
C LYS A 32 -7.29 -3.89 -8.35
N ILE A 33 -7.02 -4.58 -9.45
CA ILE A 33 -7.57 -4.25 -10.77
C ILE A 33 -8.39 -5.44 -11.26
N ASN A 34 -9.61 -5.18 -11.71
CA ASN A 34 -10.39 -6.10 -12.53
C ASN A 34 -10.01 -5.89 -14.00
N PRO A 35 -9.28 -6.83 -14.62
CA PRO A 35 -8.81 -6.68 -15.99
C PRO A 35 -9.93 -6.77 -17.03
N SER A 36 -11.14 -7.19 -16.66
CA SER A 36 -12.29 -7.27 -17.57
C SER A 36 -12.91 -5.90 -17.88
N TYR A 37 -12.60 -4.86 -17.10
CA TYR A 37 -13.09 -3.50 -17.32
C TYR A 37 -11.95 -2.55 -17.67
N PRO A 38 -12.09 -1.68 -18.68
CA PRO A 38 -11.06 -0.73 -19.05
C PRO A 38 -11.01 0.48 -18.10
N GLY A 39 -9.82 1.09 -17.98
CA GLY A 39 -9.62 2.36 -17.30
C GLY A 39 -10.03 2.34 -15.83
N ALA A 40 -10.64 3.44 -15.36
CA ALA A 40 -11.01 3.62 -13.96
C ALA A 40 -12.04 2.60 -13.46
N LEU A 41 -12.88 2.05 -14.35
CA LEU A 41 -13.88 1.04 -13.98
C LEU A 41 -13.25 -0.28 -13.53
N GLY A 42 -12.02 -0.56 -13.96
CA GLY A 42 -11.26 -1.71 -13.51
C GLY A 42 -10.63 -1.53 -12.13
N LEU A 43 -10.56 -0.32 -11.58
CA LEU A 43 -9.88 -0.08 -10.30
C LEU A 43 -10.79 -0.43 -9.11
N LEU A 44 -10.64 -1.65 -8.59
CA LEU A 44 -11.48 -2.16 -7.49
C LEU A 44 -11.04 -1.62 -6.12
N TYR A 45 -9.74 -1.46 -5.91
CA TYR A 45 -9.15 -0.90 -4.69
C TYR A 45 -7.84 -0.22 -5.04
N SER A 46 -7.54 0.92 -4.45
CA SER A 46 -6.24 1.56 -4.59
C SER A 46 -5.96 2.50 -3.42
N THR A 47 -4.79 2.39 -2.81
CA THR A 47 -4.38 3.20 -1.66
C THR A 47 -2.90 3.54 -1.75
N TYR A 48 -2.51 4.67 -1.16
CA TYR A 48 -1.13 4.83 -0.70
C TYR A 48 -0.87 3.91 0.51
N LEU A 49 0.39 3.59 0.74
CA LEU A 49 0.87 2.84 1.89
C LEU A 49 2.25 3.41 2.28
N GLY A 50 2.27 4.25 3.31
CA GLY A 50 3.50 4.87 3.80
C GLY A 50 3.29 5.84 4.96
N GLY A 51 4.37 6.47 5.38
CA GLY A 51 4.41 7.54 6.37
C GLY A 51 5.11 8.79 5.84
N THR A 52 5.76 9.54 6.72
CA THR A 52 6.33 10.86 6.41
C THR A 52 7.46 10.83 5.37
N TYR A 53 8.25 9.74 5.33
CA TYR A 53 9.44 9.59 4.49
C TYR A 53 9.22 8.57 3.38
N SER A 54 10.31 8.15 2.71
CA SER A 54 10.23 7.26 1.56
C SER A 54 9.86 5.83 1.97
N ASP A 55 8.84 5.30 1.31
CA ASP A 55 8.37 3.92 1.48
C ASP A 55 8.24 3.24 0.13
N SER A 56 8.64 1.97 0.04
CA SER A 56 8.68 1.24 -1.22
C SER A 56 8.26 -0.21 -1.02
N SER A 57 7.31 -0.68 -1.82
CA SER A 57 7.01 -2.11 -1.92
C SER A 57 7.93 -2.79 -2.93
N THR A 58 8.43 -3.97 -2.59
CA THR A 58 9.31 -4.77 -3.46
C THR A 58 8.64 -6.04 -3.97
N GLY A 59 7.52 -6.46 -3.37
CA GLY A 59 6.80 -7.67 -3.80
C GLY A 59 5.39 -7.76 -3.26
N ILE A 60 4.57 -8.57 -3.93
CA ILE A 60 3.21 -8.90 -3.52
C ILE A 60 2.91 -10.36 -3.86
N ALA A 61 2.27 -11.08 -2.94
CA ALA A 61 1.71 -12.41 -3.16
C ALA A 61 0.25 -12.44 -2.69
N VAL A 62 -0.56 -13.32 -3.26
CA VAL A 62 -1.99 -13.44 -2.89
C VAL A 62 -2.27 -14.89 -2.48
N ASP A 63 -2.95 -15.10 -1.36
CA ASP A 63 -3.35 -16.43 -0.90
C ASP A 63 -4.65 -16.92 -1.56
N MET A 64 -5.02 -18.19 -1.33
CA MET A 64 -6.26 -18.79 -1.85
C MET A 64 -7.53 -18.11 -1.31
N GLY A 65 -7.44 -17.41 -0.18
CA GLY A 65 -8.54 -16.60 0.37
C GLY A 65 -8.62 -15.20 -0.24
N GLY A 66 -7.77 -14.87 -1.22
CA GLY A 66 -7.73 -13.57 -1.87
C GLY A 66 -7.07 -12.46 -1.05
N ASN A 67 -6.41 -12.79 0.07
CA ASN A 67 -5.66 -11.78 0.83
C ASN A 67 -4.32 -11.52 0.16
N ALA A 68 -3.94 -10.25 0.07
CA ALA A 68 -2.63 -9.85 -0.44
C ALA A 68 -1.62 -9.68 0.69
N TYR A 69 -0.40 -10.15 0.48
CA TYR A 69 0.75 -9.95 1.34
C TYR A 69 1.75 -9.10 0.60
N VAL A 70 2.01 -7.90 1.11
CA VAL A 70 2.90 -6.91 0.49
C VAL A 70 4.15 -6.80 1.35
N VAL A 71 5.31 -6.84 0.71
CA VAL A 71 6.61 -6.68 1.36
C VAL A 71 7.33 -5.47 0.80
N GLY A 72 8.21 -4.89 1.62
CA GLY A 72 8.94 -3.69 1.22
C GLY A 72 9.84 -3.15 2.31
N THR A 73 10.29 -1.91 2.11
CA THR A 73 11.06 -1.15 3.09
C THR A 73 10.40 0.18 3.36
N THR A 74 10.60 0.66 4.59
CA THR A 74 10.14 1.95 5.08
C THR A 74 11.28 2.73 5.73
N SER A 75 11.40 4.00 5.36
CA SER A 75 12.22 4.98 6.08
C SER A 75 11.39 5.83 7.04
N SER A 76 10.10 5.52 7.17
CA SER A 76 9.12 6.26 7.95
C SER A 76 8.99 5.65 9.34
N SER A 77 9.28 6.42 10.39
CA SER A 77 9.08 5.96 11.78
C SER A 77 7.60 5.83 12.15
N ASP A 78 6.75 6.50 11.38
CA ASP A 78 5.30 6.57 11.45
C ASP A 78 4.61 5.68 10.39
N PHE A 79 5.32 4.67 9.86
CA PHE A 79 4.75 3.73 8.91
C PHE A 79 3.52 3.02 9.53
N PRO A 80 2.42 2.83 8.77
CA PRO A 80 1.23 2.14 9.28
C PRO A 80 1.53 0.72 9.76
N THR A 81 1.19 0.43 11.03
CA THR A 81 1.31 -0.91 11.62
C THR A 81 0.00 -1.37 12.24
N THR A 82 -0.10 -2.66 12.55
CA THR A 82 -1.23 -3.25 13.28
C THR A 82 -0.84 -3.52 14.74
N PRO A 83 -1.82 -3.52 15.68
CA PRO A 83 -1.57 -3.98 17.04
C PRO A 83 -0.98 -5.39 17.05
N GLY A 84 0.08 -5.59 17.83
CA GLY A 84 0.78 -6.88 17.91
C GLY A 84 1.79 -7.14 16.78
N ALA A 85 2.05 -6.15 15.90
CA ALA A 85 3.18 -6.25 14.97
C ALA A 85 4.50 -6.42 15.73
N PHE A 86 5.42 -7.19 15.16
CA PHE A 86 6.74 -7.44 15.75
C PHE A 86 7.52 -6.15 16.03
N GLN A 87 7.37 -5.16 15.14
CA GLN A 87 7.88 -3.81 15.31
C GLN A 87 6.76 -2.81 14.96
N THR A 88 6.35 -2.01 15.94
CA THR A 88 5.26 -1.02 15.80
C THR A 88 5.75 0.40 15.56
N SER A 89 7.05 0.64 15.66
CA SER A 89 7.69 1.94 15.38
C SER A 89 9.11 1.75 14.88
N GLY A 90 9.51 2.56 13.91
CA GLY A 90 10.88 2.57 13.39
C GLY A 90 10.97 2.19 11.91
N ARG A 91 12.19 2.22 11.38
CA ARG A 91 12.50 2.04 9.96
C ARG A 91 12.98 0.62 9.72
N GLY A 92 12.82 0.12 8.49
CA GLY A 92 13.30 -1.22 8.14
C GLY A 92 12.46 -1.90 7.07
N ALA A 93 12.45 -3.24 7.09
CA ALA A 93 11.59 -4.05 6.21
C ALA A 93 10.20 -4.23 6.84
N PHE A 94 9.17 -4.35 6.00
CA PHE A 94 7.82 -4.67 6.43
C PHE A 94 7.24 -5.84 5.65
N ILE A 95 6.28 -6.51 6.30
CA ILE A 95 5.28 -7.36 5.66
C ILE A 95 3.90 -6.93 6.15
N LEU A 96 2.98 -6.70 5.22
CA LEU A 96 1.60 -6.30 5.50
C LEU A 96 0.63 -7.26 4.84
N LYS A 97 -0.43 -7.65 5.56
CA LYS A 97 -1.60 -8.31 4.99
C LYS A 97 -2.68 -7.29 4.66
N ILE A 98 -3.20 -7.32 3.44
CA ILE A 98 -4.37 -6.59 3.00
C ILE A 98 -5.48 -7.62 2.79
N GLY A 99 -6.51 -7.51 3.63
CA GLY A 99 -7.66 -8.42 3.60
C GLY A 99 -8.48 -8.27 2.33
N TYR A 100 -9.03 -9.38 1.85
CA TYR A 100 -10.04 -9.34 0.81
C TYR A 100 -11.30 -8.64 1.35
N ARG A 101 -11.80 -7.63 0.62
CA ARG A 101 -13.17 -7.10 0.77
C ARG A 101 -14.06 -7.78 -0.26
#